data_AF-A0A932FNN2-F1
#
_entry.id   AF-A0A932FNN2-F1
#
_cell.length_a   1.000
_cell.length_b   1.000
_cell.length_c   1.000
_cell.angle_alpha   90.00
_cell.angle_beta   90.00
_cell.angle_gamma   90.00
#
_symmetry.space_group_name_H-M   'P 1'
#
loop_
_entity.id
_entity.type
_entity.pdbx_description
1 polymer ?
#
loop_
_entity_poly.entity_id
_entity_poly.type
_entity_poly.pdbx_seq_one_letter_code
_entity_poly.pdbx_strand_id
1 'polypeptide(L)'
;MHRTTLLGCLALLLSGCQHVAKQTPVTTVAAPKESVVLAPVVLDTDQDGMPDDWERENKLDPTNSSDAKSDPDGDGVSNLAEYQRGTDPGDYYNGILPVTTNLHPDGELGEGGTIQVLVCDVQGKPLSNAPVIFRPKVGGHLLAASRDEQGVKVLEVRTGPDGIATAYVLPGNSDK
;
A
#
# COMPACT_ATOMS: atom_id res chain seq x y z
N MET A 1 26.53 16.23 -58.81
CA MET A 1 27.94 15.77 -58.92
C MET A 1 28.42 15.30 -57.56
N HIS A 2 28.35 14.01 -57.25
CA HIS A 2 29.18 13.36 -56.22
C HIS A 2 29.52 11.96 -56.74
N ARG A 3 30.81 11.62 -56.68
CA ARG A 3 31.48 10.59 -57.47
C ARG A 3 31.43 9.22 -56.79
N THR A 4 31.17 8.20 -57.59
CA THR A 4 31.42 6.77 -57.34
C THR A 4 32.91 6.46 -57.48
N THR A 5 33.54 5.67 -56.59
CA THR A 5 34.52 4.62 -56.98
C THR A 5 34.80 3.63 -55.84
N LEU A 6 34.75 2.35 -56.19
CA LEU A 6 35.10 1.15 -55.43
C LEU A 6 36.47 0.63 -55.95
N LEU A 7 37.04 -0.42 -55.32
CA LEU A 7 38.27 -1.21 -55.62
C LEU A 7 39.54 -0.76 -54.86
N GLY A 8 40.38 -1.65 -54.33
CA GLY A 8 40.42 -3.11 -54.48
C GLY A 8 41.56 -3.76 -53.69
N CYS A 9 41.47 -5.09 -53.61
CA CYS A 9 42.43 -6.09 -53.11
C CYS A 9 43.89 -5.88 -53.57
N LEU A 10 44.87 -6.40 -52.82
CA LEU A 10 45.47 -7.73 -53.04
C LEU A 10 46.80 -7.90 -52.25
N ALA A 11 46.99 -9.12 -51.77
CA ALA A 11 48.04 -9.61 -50.88
C ALA A 11 49.43 -9.82 -51.54
N LEU A 12 50.46 -10.10 -50.72
CA LEU A 12 51.20 -11.39 -50.58
C LEU A 12 52.73 -11.25 -50.35
N LEU A 13 53.26 -12.32 -49.71
CA LEU A 13 54.64 -12.85 -49.64
C LEU A 13 55.42 -12.52 -48.35
N LEU A 14 56.15 -13.42 -47.66
CA LEU A 14 56.25 -14.89 -47.51
C LEU A 14 57.43 -15.15 -46.53
N SER A 15 57.52 -16.38 -46.00
CA SER A 15 58.65 -17.02 -45.25
C SER A 15 58.45 -17.08 -43.72
N GLY A 16 58.56 -18.21 -43.01
CA GLY A 16 58.97 -19.58 -43.32
C GLY A 16 59.41 -20.29 -42.02
N CYS A 17 59.39 -21.63 -42.01
CA CYS A 17 60.08 -22.58 -41.10
C CYS A 17 59.52 -22.93 -39.70
N GLN A 18 58.65 -23.96 -39.68
CA GLN A 18 58.81 -25.30 -39.06
C GLN A 18 59.22 -25.53 -37.57
N HIS A 19 58.31 -26.26 -36.90
CA HIS A 19 58.48 -27.38 -35.95
C HIS A 19 59.31 -27.22 -34.66
N VAL A 20 58.66 -27.40 -33.51
CA VAL A 20 58.71 -28.64 -32.69
C VAL A 20 57.84 -28.42 -31.43
N ALA A 21 56.92 -29.35 -31.20
CA ALA A 21 56.11 -29.43 -29.99
C ALA A 21 56.96 -29.84 -28.78
N LYS A 22 56.77 -29.14 -27.65
CA LYS A 22 57.02 -29.69 -26.31
C LYS A 22 55.80 -29.40 -25.46
N GLN A 23 55.15 -30.47 -25.04
CA GLN A 23 53.93 -30.48 -24.23
C GLN A 23 54.28 -30.13 -22.78
N THR A 24 53.56 -29.11 -22.26
CA THR A 24 52.95 -28.93 -20.92
C THR A 24 53.83 -29.00 -19.64
N PRO A 25 53.52 -28.25 -18.54
CA PRO A 25 52.15 -28.06 -18.07
C PRO A 25 51.78 -26.74 -17.34
N VAL A 26 50.47 -26.63 -17.09
CA VAL A 26 49.78 -25.75 -16.15
C VAL A 26 49.78 -24.25 -16.49
N THR A 27 48.82 -23.84 -17.30
CA THR A 27 48.23 -22.50 -17.17
C THR A 27 47.02 -22.63 -16.29
N THR A 28 47.11 -22.16 -15.05
CA THR A 28 45.95 -21.89 -14.20
C THR A 28 45.03 -20.94 -14.97
N VAL A 29 43.87 -21.43 -15.39
CA VAL A 29 42.80 -20.55 -15.87
C VAL A 29 42.32 -19.79 -14.63
N ALA A 30 42.71 -18.53 -14.52
CA ALA A 30 42.08 -17.62 -13.59
C ALA A 30 40.59 -17.59 -13.94
N ALA A 31 39.76 -18.18 -13.09
CA ALA A 31 38.32 -18.02 -13.16
C ALA A 31 38.02 -16.51 -13.18
N PRO A 32 37.11 -16.03 -14.03
CA PRO A 32 36.63 -14.67 -13.88
C PRO A 32 36.06 -14.58 -12.48
N LYS A 33 36.58 -13.64 -11.69
CA LYS A 33 36.02 -13.27 -10.40
C LYS A 33 34.73 -12.50 -10.69
N GLU A 34 33.74 -13.19 -11.25
CA GLU A 34 32.37 -12.69 -11.31
C GLU A 34 31.94 -12.55 -9.86
N SER A 35 31.98 -11.29 -9.42
CA SER A 35 31.33 -10.89 -8.20
C SER A 35 29.85 -11.02 -8.51
N VAL A 36 29.28 -12.19 -8.24
CA VAL A 36 27.84 -12.38 -8.22
C VAL A 36 27.34 -11.42 -7.15
N VAL A 37 26.87 -10.25 -7.59
CA VAL A 37 26.12 -9.34 -6.74
C VAL A 37 24.82 -10.08 -6.46
N LEU A 38 24.80 -10.84 -5.36
CA LEU A 38 23.56 -11.35 -4.80
C LEU A 38 22.75 -10.12 -4.43
N ALA A 39 21.79 -9.75 -5.27
CA ALA A 39 20.69 -8.92 -4.80
C ALA A 39 20.19 -9.56 -3.51
N PRO A 40 19.91 -8.80 -2.44
CA PRO A 40 19.32 -9.38 -1.25
C PRO A 40 18.11 -10.20 -1.72
N VAL A 41 18.16 -11.51 -1.52
CA VAL A 41 17.01 -12.37 -1.77
C VAL A 41 16.00 -11.96 -0.72
N VAL A 42 15.04 -11.16 -1.15
CA VAL A 42 13.92 -10.80 -0.31
C VAL A 42 13.10 -12.07 -0.14
N LEU A 43 12.95 -12.52 1.10
CA LEU A 43 12.14 -13.69 1.41
C LEU A 43 10.66 -13.34 1.18
N ASP A 44 9.95 -14.23 0.53
CA ASP A 44 8.52 -14.19 0.25
C ASP A 44 8.06 -15.66 0.37
N THR A 45 7.55 -16.00 1.54
CA THR A 45 7.35 -17.38 1.99
C THR A 45 6.14 -18.03 1.32
N ASP A 46 5.11 -17.26 1.00
CA ASP A 46 3.88 -17.74 0.37
C ASP A 46 3.75 -17.38 -1.12
N GLN A 47 4.73 -16.64 -1.65
CA GLN A 47 4.92 -16.32 -3.07
C GLN A 47 3.82 -15.44 -3.66
N ASP A 48 3.26 -14.53 -2.87
CA ASP A 48 2.21 -13.62 -3.31
C ASP A 48 2.72 -12.29 -3.88
N GLY A 49 4.04 -12.07 -3.82
CA GLY A 49 4.71 -10.88 -4.33
C GLY A 49 4.92 -9.79 -3.28
N MET A 50 4.56 -10.04 -2.02
CA MET A 50 4.90 -9.21 -0.87
C MET A 50 6.06 -9.84 -0.08
N PRO A 51 7.07 -9.05 0.34
CA PRO A 51 8.12 -9.54 1.21
C PRO A 51 7.63 -9.89 2.62
N ASP A 52 8.14 -11.00 3.15
CA ASP A 52 7.97 -11.46 4.52
C ASP A 52 8.15 -10.36 5.58
N ASP A 53 9.20 -9.55 5.41
CA ASP A 53 9.53 -8.45 6.33
C ASP A 53 8.47 -7.34 6.25
N TRP A 54 8.04 -6.99 5.04
CA TRP A 54 7.01 -5.99 4.83
C TRP A 54 5.67 -6.45 5.39
N GLU A 55 5.30 -7.70 5.15
CA GLU A 55 4.07 -8.28 5.69
C GLU A 55 4.04 -8.24 7.22
N ARG A 56 5.14 -8.62 7.88
CA ARG A 56 5.26 -8.54 9.35
C ARG A 56 5.16 -7.11 9.86
N GLU A 57 5.82 -6.16 9.20
CA GLU A 57 5.76 -4.74 9.57
C GLU A 57 4.33 -4.19 9.47
N ASN A 58 3.56 -4.71 8.52
CA ASN A 58 2.18 -4.29 8.24
C ASN A 58 1.11 -5.22 8.85
N LYS A 59 1.51 -6.11 9.77
CA LYS A 59 0.61 -7.04 10.51
C LYS A 59 -0.18 -8.01 9.62
N LEU A 60 0.40 -8.37 8.48
CA LEU A 60 -0.07 -9.39 7.57
C LEU A 60 0.58 -10.75 7.91
N ASP A 61 0.16 -11.82 7.22
CA ASP A 61 0.62 -13.18 7.47
C ASP A 61 1.50 -13.68 6.31
N PRO A 62 2.84 -13.74 6.48
CA PRO A 62 3.78 -14.19 5.43
C PRO A 62 3.59 -15.62 4.93
N THR A 63 2.68 -16.37 5.54
CA THR A 63 2.39 -17.75 5.18
C THR A 63 1.04 -17.90 4.48
N ASN A 64 0.36 -16.79 4.19
CA ASN A 64 -1.00 -16.75 3.65
C ASN A 64 -1.15 -15.81 2.43
N SER A 65 -0.77 -16.31 1.26
CA SER A 65 -0.89 -15.62 -0.05
C SER A 65 -2.28 -15.07 -0.44
N SER A 66 -3.33 -15.38 0.32
CA SER A 66 -4.65 -14.80 0.11
C SER A 66 -4.79 -13.39 0.68
N ASP A 67 -3.93 -13.01 1.62
CA ASP A 67 -3.97 -11.67 2.21
C ASP A 67 -3.42 -10.59 1.28
N ALA A 68 -2.56 -10.90 0.29
CA ALA A 68 -2.24 -9.98 -0.83
C ALA A 68 -3.45 -9.35 -1.51
N LYS A 69 -4.59 -10.06 -1.52
CA LYS A 69 -5.86 -9.63 -2.12
C LYS A 69 -6.84 -9.02 -1.11
N SER A 70 -6.50 -9.03 0.17
CA SER A 70 -7.31 -8.43 1.22
C SER A 70 -7.15 -6.92 1.21
N ASP A 71 -8.13 -6.25 1.82
CA ASP A 71 -8.26 -4.80 1.95
C ASP A 71 -8.70 -4.55 3.41
N PRO A 72 -7.74 -4.54 4.37
CA PRO A 72 -8.05 -4.52 5.79
C PRO A 72 -8.54 -3.16 6.27
N ASP A 73 -8.08 -2.07 5.66
CA ASP A 73 -8.51 -0.72 5.99
C ASP A 73 -9.81 -0.30 5.29
N GLY A 74 -10.17 -0.99 4.20
CA GLY A 74 -11.42 -0.86 3.46
C GLY A 74 -11.43 0.28 2.45
N ASP A 75 -10.27 0.73 1.95
CA ASP A 75 -10.14 1.84 1.00
C ASP A 75 -10.35 1.41 -0.48
N GLY A 76 -10.45 0.11 -0.73
CA GLY A 76 -10.62 -0.49 -2.05
C GLY A 76 -9.31 -0.82 -2.77
N VAL A 77 -8.17 -0.74 -2.09
CA VAL A 77 -6.84 -1.12 -2.56
C VAL A 77 -6.42 -2.40 -1.83
N SER A 78 -5.84 -3.35 -2.55
CA SER A 78 -5.38 -4.59 -1.93
C SER A 78 -3.99 -4.42 -1.33
N ASN A 79 -3.66 -5.19 -0.30
CA ASN A 79 -2.33 -5.21 0.34
C ASN A 79 -1.17 -5.26 -0.69
N LEU A 80 -1.28 -6.09 -1.73
CA LEU A 80 -0.26 -6.18 -2.78
C LEU A 80 -0.11 -4.87 -3.58
N ALA A 81 -1.23 -4.21 -3.90
CA ALA A 81 -1.21 -2.94 -4.61
C ALA A 81 -0.66 -1.82 -3.73
N GLU A 82 -0.88 -1.89 -2.42
CA GLU A 82 -0.32 -0.97 -1.44
C GLU A 82 1.18 -1.15 -1.28
N TYR A 83 1.66 -2.39 -1.17
CA TYR A 83 3.08 -2.71 -1.21
C TYR A 83 3.76 -2.11 -2.45
N GLN A 84 3.15 -2.29 -3.63
CA GLN A 84 3.67 -1.75 -4.89
C GLN A 84 3.65 -0.21 -4.94
N ARG A 85 2.76 0.44 -4.19
CA ARG A 85 2.62 1.90 -4.11
C ARG A 85 3.41 2.50 -2.95
N GLY A 86 3.89 1.68 -2.01
CA GLY A 86 4.50 2.13 -0.76
C GLY A 86 3.51 2.80 0.18
N THR A 87 2.25 2.37 0.21
CA THR A 87 1.23 2.81 1.16
C THR A 87 1.09 1.82 2.33
N ASP A 88 0.31 2.18 3.34
CA ASP A 88 0.10 1.41 4.57
C ASP A 88 -1.27 0.70 4.50
N PRO A 89 -1.33 -0.65 4.52
CA PRO A 89 -2.57 -1.42 4.44
C PRO A 89 -3.50 -1.28 5.65
N GLY A 90 -3.07 -0.55 6.67
CA GLY A 90 -3.89 -0.13 7.80
C GLY A 90 -4.40 1.31 7.71
N ASP A 91 -4.00 2.09 6.70
CA ASP A 91 -4.35 3.51 6.57
C ASP A 91 -5.29 3.77 5.40
N TYR A 92 -6.59 3.77 5.71
CA TYR A 92 -7.66 4.07 4.75
C TYR A 92 -7.42 5.34 3.92
N TYR A 93 -6.74 6.33 4.51
CA TYR A 93 -6.52 7.62 3.86
C TYR A 93 -5.23 7.66 3.04
N ASN A 94 -4.36 6.64 3.12
CA ASN A 94 -3.06 6.56 2.45
C ASN A 94 -2.22 7.84 2.61
N GLY A 95 -2.24 8.43 3.81
CA GLY A 95 -1.57 9.70 4.12
C GLY A 95 -2.27 10.97 3.60
N ILE A 96 -3.44 10.87 2.97
CA ILE A 96 -4.21 12.00 2.45
C ILE A 96 -5.22 12.48 3.50
N LEU A 97 -5.00 13.65 4.09
CA LEU A 97 -5.93 14.20 5.07
C LEU A 97 -7.34 14.41 4.47
N PRO A 98 -8.40 13.83 5.04
CA PRO A 98 -9.76 14.03 4.57
C PRO A 98 -10.29 15.41 4.94
N VAL A 99 -11.24 15.91 4.14
CA VAL A 99 -12.04 17.09 4.48
C VAL A 99 -13.31 16.63 5.18
N THR A 100 -13.56 17.15 6.39
CA THR A 100 -14.76 16.84 7.17
C THR A 100 -15.68 18.05 7.29
N THR A 101 -16.97 17.85 7.06
CA THR A 101 -18.00 18.88 7.24
C THR A 101 -19.06 18.37 8.20
N ASN A 102 -19.31 19.11 9.29
CA ASN A 102 -20.46 18.85 10.14
C ASN A 102 -21.73 19.29 9.39
N LEU A 103 -22.63 18.35 9.13
CA LEU A 103 -23.89 18.62 8.45
C LEU A 103 -25.00 19.12 9.39
N HIS A 104 -24.73 19.16 10.70
CA HIS A 104 -25.62 19.74 11.72
C HIS A 104 -24.87 20.82 12.53
N PRO A 105 -24.72 22.04 11.98
CA PRO A 105 -23.91 23.10 12.59
C PRO A 105 -24.60 23.83 13.76
N ASP A 106 -25.91 23.66 13.97
CA ASP A 106 -26.72 24.52 14.83
C ASP A 106 -27.66 23.74 15.76
N GLY A 107 -27.27 23.67 17.04
CA GLY A 107 -28.18 23.44 18.16
C GLY A 107 -28.01 22.09 18.84
N GLU A 108 -27.74 22.14 20.15
CA GLU A 108 -27.81 21.07 21.14
C GLU A 108 -28.66 19.89 20.65
N LEU A 109 -28.02 18.85 20.15
CA LEU A 109 -28.69 17.60 19.80
C LEU A 109 -29.22 17.03 21.10
N GLY A 110 -30.49 17.33 21.40
CA GLY A 110 -31.20 16.75 22.54
C GLY A 110 -31.25 15.23 22.45
N GLU A 111 -31.79 14.59 23.48
CA GLU A 111 -31.96 13.14 23.51
C GLU A 111 -32.67 12.64 22.24
N GLY A 112 -32.05 11.69 21.54
CA GLY A 112 -32.55 11.18 20.26
C GLY A 112 -32.14 12.00 19.02
N GLY A 113 -31.23 12.97 19.15
CA GLY A 113 -30.63 13.70 18.03
C GLY A 113 -29.67 12.84 17.20
N THR A 114 -29.31 13.33 16.01
CA THR A 114 -28.37 12.70 15.09
C THR A 114 -27.23 13.65 14.75
N ILE A 115 -25.99 13.17 14.88
CA ILE A 115 -24.80 13.84 14.37
C ILE A 115 -24.51 13.23 13.00
N GLN A 116 -24.34 14.09 11.99
CA GLN A 116 -23.90 13.65 10.66
C GLN A 116 -22.66 14.42 10.24
N VAL A 117 -21.66 13.68 9.76
CA VAL A 117 -20.42 14.24 9.22
C VAL A 117 -20.26 13.73 7.80
N LEU A 118 -20.08 14.67 6.87
CA LEU A 118 -19.62 14.37 5.52
C LEU A 118 -18.10 14.28 5.51
N VAL A 119 -17.56 13.21 4.94
CA VAL A 119 -16.14 13.00 4.70
C VAL A 119 -15.89 12.98 3.19
N CYS A 120 -15.02 13.85 2.71
CA CYS A 120 -14.63 13.95 1.31
C CYS A 120 -13.10 13.97 1.15
N ASP A 121 -12.65 13.72 -0.07
CA ASP A 121 -11.28 14.08 -0.49
C ASP A 121 -11.12 15.60 -0.63
N VAL A 122 -9.89 16.04 -0.94
CA VAL A 122 -9.56 17.46 -1.11
C VAL A 122 -10.24 18.12 -2.31
N GLN A 123 -10.80 17.33 -3.23
CA GLN A 123 -11.58 17.76 -4.38
C GLN A 123 -13.08 17.81 -4.09
N GLY A 124 -13.50 17.40 -2.88
CA GLY A 124 -14.90 17.38 -2.46
C GLY A 124 -15.66 16.12 -2.87
N LYS A 125 -14.98 15.09 -3.40
CA LYS A 125 -15.61 13.80 -3.70
C LYS A 125 -15.88 13.05 -2.39
N PRO A 126 -17.10 12.55 -2.15
CA PRO A 126 -17.40 11.74 -0.99
C PRO A 126 -16.53 10.48 -0.89
N LEU A 127 -16.06 10.17 0.32
CA LEU A 127 -15.28 8.96 0.61
C LEU A 127 -16.19 7.91 1.25
N SER A 128 -16.40 6.79 0.56
CA SER A 128 -17.22 5.69 1.04
C SER A 128 -16.44 4.72 1.91
N ASN A 129 -17.04 4.18 2.97
CA ASN A 129 -16.37 3.30 3.93
C ASN A 129 -15.22 3.98 4.71
N ALA A 130 -15.20 5.32 4.75
CA ALA A 130 -14.22 6.08 5.50
C ALA A 130 -14.46 5.92 7.02
N PRO A 131 -13.42 5.62 7.81
CA PRO A 131 -13.55 5.49 9.25
C PRO A 131 -13.76 6.86 9.90
N VAL A 132 -14.76 6.96 10.77
CA VAL A 132 -15.11 8.17 11.53
C VAL A 132 -15.28 7.82 13.00
N ILE A 133 -14.62 8.59 13.86
CA ILE A 133 -14.72 8.42 15.32
C ILE A 133 -15.46 9.62 15.93
N PHE A 134 -16.60 9.34 16.55
CA PHE A 134 -17.35 10.32 17.33
C PHE A 134 -16.98 10.24 18.81
N ARG A 135 -16.65 11.41 19.38
CA ARG A 135 -16.35 11.58 20.80
C ARG A 135 -17.19 12.74 21.36
N PRO A 136 -18.09 12.50 22.33
CA PRO A 136 -18.81 13.58 23.01
C PRO A 136 -17.83 14.53 23.68
N LYS A 137 -18.00 15.85 23.48
CA LYS A 137 -17.16 16.87 24.12
C LYS A 137 -17.53 17.14 25.58
N VAL A 138 -18.81 16.93 25.94
CA VAL A 138 -19.35 17.15 27.29
C VAL A 138 -20.03 15.86 27.75
N GLY A 139 -19.77 15.48 29.01
CA GLY A 139 -20.07 14.16 29.55
C GLY A 139 -21.54 13.94 29.91
N GLY A 140 -22.06 12.78 29.50
CA GLY A 140 -23.40 12.28 29.90
C GLY A 140 -24.09 11.52 28.77
N HIS A 141 -23.87 11.93 27.53
CA HIS A 141 -24.49 11.29 26.37
C HIS A 141 -23.75 10.01 25.96
N LEU A 142 -24.52 8.99 25.60
CA LEU A 142 -24.01 7.82 24.90
C LEU A 142 -24.30 7.98 23.40
N LEU A 143 -23.47 7.37 22.57
CA LEU A 143 -23.60 7.36 21.12
C LEU A 143 -23.88 5.95 20.62
N ALA A 144 -24.61 5.82 19.52
CA ALA A 144 -24.83 4.53 18.86
C ALA A 144 -24.90 4.68 17.34
N ALA A 145 -24.61 3.62 16.58
CA ALA A 145 -24.72 3.64 15.12
C ALA A 145 -26.19 3.56 14.66
N SER A 146 -27.09 3.09 15.52
CA SER A 146 -28.54 3.11 15.36
C SER A 146 -29.25 3.38 16.70
N ARG A 147 -30.56 3.68 16.66
CA ARG A 147 -31.35 3.97 17.87
C ARG A 147 -31.56 2.76 18.79
N ASP A 148 -31.44 1.55 18.23
CA ASP A 148 -31.74 0.29 18.93
C ASP A 148 -30.47 -0.41 19.45
N GLU A 149 -29.31 0.18 19.20
CA GLU A 149 -28.01 -0.32 19.67
C GLU A 149 -27.65 0.18 21.06
N GLN A 150 -26.78 -0.58 21.73
CA GLN A 150 -26.23 -0.18 23.02
C GLN A 150 -25.33 1.05 22.87
N GLY A 151 -25.58 2.04 23.72
CA GLY A 151 -24.80 3.27 23.75
C GLY A 151 -23.35 3.09 24.18
N VAL A 152 -22.43 3.75 23.48
CA VAL A 152 -20.98 3.78 23.75
C VAL A 152 -20.48 5.22 23.93
N LYS A 153 -19.35 5.38 24.62
CA LYS A 153 -18.71 6.70 24.84
C LYS A 153 -17.85 7.16 23.67
N VAL A 154 -17.35 6.22 22.88
CA VAL A 154 -16.59 6.45 21.65
C VAL A 154 -17.24 5.56 20.61
N LEU A 155 -17.78 6.18 19.57
CA LEU A 155 -18.44 5.46 18.49
C LEU A 155 -17.55 5.52 17.26
N GLU A 156 -17.19 4.36 16.74
CA GLU A 156 -16.50 4.21 15.48
C GLU A 156 -17.50 3.70 14.44
N VAL A 157 -17.66 4.44 13.35
CA VAL A 157 -18.55 4.08 12.25
C VAL A 157 -17.84 4.32 10.93
N ARG A 158 -18.39 3.74 9.87
CA ARG A 158 -17.93 3.91 8.49
C ARG A 158 -18.93 4.80 7.75
N THR A 159 -18.46 5.61 6.81
CA THR A 159 -19.34 6.40 5.93
C THR A 159 -20.10 5.51 4.94
N GLY A 160 -21.29 5.95 4.56
CA GLY A 160 -22.03 5.37 3.43
C GLY A 160 -21.44 5.74 2.06
N PRO A 161 -22.06 5.29 0.96
CA PRO A 161 -21.65 5.66 -0.41
C PRO A 161 -21.70 7.17 -0.71
N ASP A 162 -22.45 7.92 0.09
CA ASP A 162 -22.59 9.37 0.06
C ASP A 162 -21.52 10.10 0.88
N GLY A 163 -20.57 9.36 1.48
CA GLY A 163 -19.53 9.90 2.36
C GLY A 163 -20.05 10.38 3.71
N ILE A 164 -21.28 10.04 4.09
CA ILE A 164 -21.88 10.49 5.36
C ILE A 164 -21.74 9.39 6.40
N ALA A 165 -21.19 9.75 7.56
CA ALA A 165 -21.26 8.96 8.78
C ALA A 165 -22.31 9.54 9.72
N THR A 166 -23.15 8.68 10.31
CA THR A 166 -24.21 9.08 11.24
C THR A 166 -23.96 8.48 12.61
N ALA A 167 -24.15 9.28 13.66
CA ALA A 167 -24.17 8.85 15.05
C ALA A 167 -25.45 9.31 15.72
N TYR A 168 -26.08 8.45 16.52
CA TYR A 168 -27.27 8.75 17.29
C TYR A 168 -26.87 9.12 18.72
N VAL A 169 -27.41 10.22 19.23
CA VAL A 169 -27.24 10.63 20.62
C VAL A 169 -28.32 9.95 21.45
N LEU A 170 -27.92 9.00 22.28
CA LEU A 170 -28.82 8.32 23.20
C LEU A 170 -28.95 9.12 24.50
N PRO A 171 -30.12 9.04 25.18
CA PRO A 171 -30.26 9.55 26.52
C PRO A 171 -29.19 8.92 27.41
N GLY A 172 -28.49 9.73 28.20
CA GLY A 172 -27.59 9.21 29.20
C GLY A 172 -28.42 8.39 30.19
N ASN A 173 -27.99 7.17 30.54
CA ASN A 173 -28.48 6.58 31.77
C ASN A 173 -28.10 7.55 32.88
N SER A 174 -29.06 8.34 33.35
CA SER A 174 -28.94 9.02 34.62
C SER A 174 -28.87 7.91 35.65
N ASP A 175 -27.66 7.66 36.17
CA ASP A 175 -27.50 6.85 37.37
C ASP A 175 -28.50 7.38 38.42
N LYS A 176 -29.44 6.53 38.81
CA LYS A 176 -30.09 6.61 40.12
C LYS A 176 -29.19 5.92 41.14
#